data_AF-A0A348PGW9-F1
#
_entry.id   AF-A0A348PGW9-F1
#
_cell.length_a   1.000
_cell.length_b   1.000
_cell.length_c   1.000
_cell.angle_alpha   90.00
_cell.angle_beta   90.00
_cell.angle_gamma   90.00
#
_symmetry.space_group_name_H-M   'P 1'
#
loop_
_entity.id
_entity.type
_entity.pdbx_description
1 polymer ?
#
loop_
_entity_poly.entity_id
_entity_poly.type
_entity_poly.pdbx_seq_one_letter_code
_entity_poly.pdbx_strand_id
1 'polypeptide(L)'
;MRVAVLNIVGLCPAVFARRKCPNLQAFAQRSGGIRTLTADLPAVTCSAQSSMLTGKRSGQHGIVGNGWFDRSLQEVHFWKQSNHLVHGPMVWDTLRERAHAAGRNAPVIANSFWWFNMYSGADISVTPRPQYRADGRKVPDCWTQPPQLRDELQQEHGQFPLFHFWGPMSDIRSTDWIACAAMSVEKKFQPDLHLIYLPHLDYCLQKFGPEDPRIDQEIREIDRVFEGIRKFYEQRGVQVVVLSEYGIAPVDHALTPNRTLRDAGFVSIRNEGEREYLDAGASRA
;
A
#
# COMPACT_ATOMS: atom_id res chain seq x y z
N MET A 1 22.70 -9.73 -6.71
CA MET A 1 22.47 -8.38 -6.14
C MET A 1 21.05 -8.38 -5.61
N ARG A 2 20.86 -8.07 -4.32
CA ARG A 2 19.54 -8.06 -3.67
C ARG A 2 18.99 -6.63 -3.65
N VAL A 3 17.69 -6.46 -3.74
CA VAL A 3 17.03 -5.16 -3.86
C VAL A 3 15.91 -5.01 -2.83
N ALA A 4 15.87 -3.89 -2.12
CA ALA A 4 14.75 -3.47 -1.28
C ALA A 4 14.05 -2.27 -1.92
N VAL A 5 12.76 -2.43 -2.25
CA VAL A 5 11.93 -1.38 -2.85
C VAL A 5 11.05 -0.78 -1.76
N LEU A 6 11.31 0.47 -1.41
CA LEU A 6 10.54 1.26 -0.46
C LEU A 6 9.49 2.07 -1.21
N ASN A 7 8.25 1.68 -1.04
CA ASN A 7 7.11 2.44 -1.52
C ASN A 7 6.63 3.39 -0.44
N ILE A 8 6.99 4.66 -0.58
CA ILE A 8 6.62 5.74 0.34
C ILE A 8 5.50 6.54 -0.33
N VAL A 9 4.26 6.23 0.01
CA VAL A 9 3.09 6.82 -0.67
C VAL A 9 2.99 8.31 -0.41
N GLY A 10 2.51 9.06 -1.41
CA GLY A 10 2.35 10.51 -1.31
C GLY A 10 3.67 11.27 -1.49
N LEU A 11 4.81 10.60 -1.67
CA LEU A 11 6.10 11.23 -1.91
C LEU A 11 6.13 11.82 -3.33
N CYS A 12 5.79 13.11 -3.45
CA CYS A 12 5.73 13.85 -4.70
C CYS A 12 6.66 15.09 -4.69
N PRO A 13 6.88 15.76 -5.84
CA PRO A 13 7.72 16.96 -5.88
C PRO A 13 7.31 18.06 -4.88
N ALA A 14 6.01 18.21 -4.61
CA ALA A 14 5.52 19.17 -3.61
C ALA A 14 5.99 18.83 -2.18
N VAL A 15 6.05 17.55 -1.81
CA VAL A 15 6.60 17.10 -0.52
C VAL A 15 8.09 17.45 -0.41
N PHE A 16 8.87 17.17 -1.45
CA PHE A 16 10.30 17.51 -1.47
C PHE A 16 10.55 19.03 -1.41
N ALA A 17 9.67 19.84 -2.02
CA ALA A 17 9.76 21.29 -2.01
C ALA A 17 9.64 21.90 -0.60
N ARG A 18 9.01 21.20 0.36
CA ARG A 18 8.89 21.64 1.76
C ARG A 18 10.21 21.63 2.54
N ARG A 19 11.25 20.95 2.03
CA ARG A 19 12.60 20.86 2.63
C ARG A 19 12.60 20.35 4.07
N LYS A 20 11.72 19.39 4.39
CA LYS A 20 11.63 18.74 5.70
C LYS A 20 12.13 17.30 5.73
N CYS A 21 12.65 16.79 4.61
CA CYS A 21 13.15 15.41 4.46
C CYS A 21 14.62 15.37 4.02
N PRO A 22 15.57 15.83 4.87
CA PRO A 22 16.98 15.93 4.49
C PRO A 22 17.61 14.59 4.08
N ASN A 23 17.22 13.46 4.70
CA ASN A 23 17.78 12.14 4.36
C ASN A 23 17.31 11.65 2.99
N LEU A 24 16.01 11.78 2.69
CA LEU A 24 15.45 11.49 1.36
C LEU A 24 16.04 12.41 0.29
N GLN A 25 16.24 13.69 0.60
CA GLN A 25 16.87 14.63 -0.33
C GLN A 25 18.32 14.24 -0.64
N ALA A 26 19.12 13.96 0.39
CA ALA A 26 20.50 13.51 0.22
C ALA A 26 20.58 12.17 -0.54
N PHE A 27 19.64 11.25 -0.27
CA PHE A 27 19.50 10.00 -1.03
C PHE A 27 19.19 10.28 -2.50
N ALA A 28 18.20 11.12 -2.79
CA ALA A 28 17.85 11.45 -4.17
C ALA A 28 19.03 12.07 -4.92
N GLN A 29 19.76 13.01 -4.30
CA GLN A 29 20.93 13.67 -4.91
C GLN A 29 22.02 12.67 -5.31
N ARG A 30 22.37 11.72 -4.44
CA ARG A 30 23.40 10.71 -4.75
C ARG A 30 22.90 9.61 -5.71
N SER A 31 21.59 9.39 -5.79
CA SER A 31 20.97 8.34 -6.60
C SER A 31 20.51 8.79 -7.99
N GLY A 32 20.95 9.97 -8.47
CA GLY A 32 20.62 10.48 -9.82
C GLY A 32 19.41 11.43 -9.90
N GLY A 33 18.89 11.84 -8.75
CA GLY A 33 17.80 12.82 -8.60
C GLY A 33 16.41 12.19 -8.50
N ILE A 34 15.40 13.05 -8.49
CA ILE A 34 13.98 12.66 -8.46
C ILE A 34 13.49 12.53 -9.91
N ARG A 35 12.65 11.53 -10.18
CA ARG A 35 11.93 11.37 -11.46
C ARG A 35 10.46 11.14 -11.16
N THR A 36 9.59 11.76 -11.94
CA THR A 36 8.14 11.63 -11.79
C THR A 36 7.65 10.44 -12.61
N LEU A 37 6.87 9.57 -11.98
CA LEU A 37 6.11 8.52 -12.65
C LEU A 37 4.72 9.08 -13.01
N THR A 38 4.29 8.88 -14.24
CA THR A 38 2.88 9.10 -14.61
C THR A 38 2.07 7.90 -14.13
N ALA A 39 1.23 8.12 -13.11
CA ALA A 39 0.32 7.09 -12.61
C ALA A 39 -0.76 6.73 -13.66
N ASP A 40 -1.23 5.49 -13.63
CA ASP A 40 -2.39 5.07 -14.39
C ASP A 40 -3.69 5.60 -13.75
N LEU A 41 -4.79 5.61 -14.50
CA LEU A 41 -6.09 6.05 -14.01
C LEU A 41 -6.98 4.84 -13.63
N PRO A 42 -7.55 4.78 -12.41
CA PRO A 42 -7.44 5.76 -11.33
C PRO A 42 -6.12 5.69 -10.54
N ALA A 43 -5.61 6.84 -10.12
CA ALA A 43 -4.40 6.96 -9.31
C ALA A 43 -4.71 6.71 -7.81
N VAL A 44 -5.01 5.46 -7.48
CA VAL A 44 -5.30 4.98 -6.12
C VAL A 44 -4.50 3.70 -5.81
N THR A 45 -4.32 3.38 -4.53
CA THR A 45 -3.38 2.35 -4.05
C THR A 45 -3.44 1.02 -4.80
N CYS A 46 -4.62 0.41 -4.88
CA CYS A 46 -4.79 -0.92 -5.45
C CYS A 46 -4.43 -0.95 -6.93
N SER A 47 -4.86 0.03 -7.72
CA SER A 47 -4.57 0.10 -9.15
C SER A 47 -3.11 0.46 -9.39
N ALA A 48 -2.59 1.47 -8.71
CA ALA A 48 -1.21 1.94 -8.88
C ALA A 48 -0.18 0.85 -8.53
N GLN A 49 -0.34 0.17 -7.39
CA GLN A 49 0.55 -0.94 -7.02
C GLN A 49 0.45 -2.10 -8.00
N SER A 50 -0.77 -2.45 -8.44
CA SER A 50 -0.95 -3.53 -9.44
C SER A 50 -0.27 -3.16 -10.76
N SER A 51 -0.35 -1.89 -11.18
CA SER A 51 0.35 -1.41 -12.37
C SER A 51 1.88 -1.50 -12.21
N MET A 52 2.42 -1.10 -11.06
CA MET A 52 3.86 -1.21 -10.77
C MET A 52 4.35 -2.66 -10.75
N LEU A 53 3.56 -3.57 -10.16
CA LEU A 53 3.94 -4.96 -10.00
C LEU A 53 3.73 -5.79 -11.26
N THR A 54 2.89 -5.36 -12.21
CA THR A 54 2.62 -6.11 -13.46
C THR A 54 3.23 -5.44 -14.70
N GLY A 55 3.58 -4.15 -14.62
CA GLY A 55 3.93 -3.34 -15.78
C GLY A 55 2.76 -3.10 -16.74
N LYS A 56 1.52 -3.34 -16.31
CA LYS A 56 0.30 -3.21 -17.11
C LYS A 56 -0.58 -2.08 -16.60
N ARG A 57 -1.54 -1.64 -17.41
CA ARG A 57 -2.59 -0.68 -16.99
C ARG A 57 -3.77 -1.39 -16.33
N SER A 58 -4.62 -0.63 -15.65
CA SER A 58 -5.81 -1.06 -14.90
C SER A 58 -6.77 -1.90 -15.76
N GLY A 59 -6.97 -1.51 -17.03
CA GLY A 59 -7.78 -2.29 -17.98
C GLY A 59 -7.19 -3.64 -18.38
N GLN A 60 -5.90 -3.89 -18.11
CA GLN A 60 -5.21 -5.14 -18.44
C GLN A 60 -5.00 -6.03 -17.22
N HIS A 61 -4.65 -5.47 -16.06
CA HIS A 61 -4.50 -6.24 -14.81
C HIS A 61 -5.80 -6.36 -14.00
N GLY A 62 -6.89 -5.73 -14.44
CA GLY A 62 -8.25 -5.91 -13.89
C GLY A 62 -8.54 -5.15 -12.61
N ILE A 63 -7.55 -4.49 -12.00
CA ILE A 63 -7.74 -3.73 -10.76
C ILE A 63 -8.02 -2.26 -11.10
N VAL A 64 -9.28 -1.88 -11.00
CA VAL A 64 -9.78 -0.55 -11.44
C VAL A 64 -10.04 0.42 -10.29
N GLY A 65 -9.58 0.11 -9.07
CA GLY A 65 -9.68 1.00 -7.92
C GLY A 65 -9.47 0.29 -6.58
N ASN A 66 -9.55 1.06 -5.48
CA ASN A 66 -9.47 0.52 -4.12
C ASN A 66 -10.73 -0.29 -3.72
N GLY A 67 -11.81 -0.10 -4.47
CA GLY A 67 -13.02 -0.91 -4.40
C GLY A 67 -13.84 -0.75 -5.67
N TRP A 68 -14.73 -1.71 -5.92
CA TRP A 68 -15.63 -1.73 -7.06
C TRP A 68 -16.89 -2.52 -6.74
N PHE A 69 -17.90 -2.36 -7.60
CA PHE A 69 -19.12 -3.14 -7.55
C PHE A 69 -18.91 -4.49 -8.23
N ASP A 70 -19.02 -5.58 -7.46
CA ASP A 70 -18.99 -6.93 -7.98
C ASP A 70 -20.38 -7.28 -8.55
N ARG A 71 -20.47 -7.36 -9.88
CA ARG A 71 -21.75 -7.61 -10.58
C ARG A 71 -22.27 -9.03 -10.36
N SER A 72 -21.41 -9.99 -10.01
CA SER A 72 -21.84 -11.36 -9.75
C SER A 72 -22.52 -11.45 -8.38
N LEU A 73 -22.02 -10.70 -7.41
CA LEU A 73 -22.56 -10.66 -6.05
C LEU A 73 -23.58 -9.54 -5.82
N GLN A 74 -23.62 -8.55 -6.72
CA GLN A 74 -24.37 -7.30 -6.55
C GLN A 74 -23.95 -6.55 -5.27
N GLU A 75 -22.66 -6.58 -4.95
CA GLU A 75 -22.10 -6.00 -3.73
C GLU A 75 -20.93 -5.06 -4.02
N VAL A 76 -20.83 -3.97 -3.25
CA VAL A 76 -19.63 -3.12 -3.27
C VAL A 76 -18.57 -3.73 -2.38
N HIS A 77 -17.35 -3.84 -2.90
CA HIS A 77 -16.23 -4.43 -2.21
C HIS A 77 -15.04 -3.48 -2.19
N PHE A 78 -14.45 -3.31 -1.00
CA PHE A 78 -13.24 -2.49 -0.82
C PHE A 78 -12.10 -3.33 -0.28
N TRP A 79 -10.87 -2.93 -0.62
CA TRP A 79 -9.66 -3.36 0.08
C TRP A 79 -9.47 -4.89 0.08
N LYS A 80 -9.88 -5.58 -0.99
CA LYS A 80 -9.66 -7.02 -1.16
C LYS A 80 -8.16 -7.30 -1.25
N GLN A 81 -7.74 -8.46 -0.72
CA GLN A 81 -6.32 -8.80 -0.54
C GLN A 81 -5.86 -10.01 -1.37
N SER A 82 -6.80 -10.75 -1.99
CA SER A 82 -6.45 -11.94 -2.78
C SER A 82 -5.70 -11.56 -4.06
N ASN A 83 -4.51 -12.12 -4.26
CA ASN A 83 -3.71 -11.88 -5.46
C ASN A 83 -4.37 -12.42 -6.74
N HIS A 84 -5.25 -13.42 -6.63
CA HIS A 84 -5.99 -13.98 -7.76
C HIS A 84 -6.89 -12.97 -8.50
N LEU A 85 -7.16 -11.81 -7.89
CA LEU A 85 -7.89 -10.72 -8.55
C LEU A 85 -7.04 -9.95 -9.57
N VAL A 86 -5.71 -10.04 -9.46
CA VAL A 86 -4.78 -9.34 -10.36
C VAL A 86 -4.49 -10.22 -11.57
N HIS A 87 -4.77 -9.71 -12.76
CA HIS A 87 -4.58 -10.45 -14.00
C HIS A 87 -3.19 -10.25 -14.62
N GLY A 88 -2.53 -11.34 -14.95
CA GLY A 88 -1.22 -11.36 -15.62
C GLY A 88 -0.06 -11.66 -14.68
N PRO A 89 1.15 -11.81 -15.25
CA PRO A 89 2.34 -12.12 -14.46
C PRO A 89 2.70 -10.93 -13.58
N MET A 90 3.05 -11.24 -12.33
CA MET A 90 3.61 -10.28 -11.39
C MET A 90 5.12 -10.18 -11.61
N VAL A 91 5.74 -9.13 -11.07
CA VAL A 91 7.17 -8.86 -11.25
C VAL A 91 8.05 -10.03 -10.82
N TRP A 92 7.65 -10.76 -9.77
CA TRP A 92 8.37 -11.94 -9.31
C TRP A 92 8.25 -13.14 -10.26
N ASP A 93 7.14 -13.28 -10.99
CA ASP A 93 6.98 -14.34 -11.99
C ASP A 93 7.95 -14.08 -13.15
N THR A 94 8.03 -12.84 -13.63
CA THR A 94 9.00 -12.42 -14.64
C THR A 94 10.45 -12.56 -14.15
N LEU A 95 10.74 -12.26 -12.89
CA LEU A 95 12.08 -12.43 -12.32
C LEU A 95 12.48 -13.91 -12.27
N ARG A 96 11.58 -14.80 -11.87
CA ARG A 96 11.80 -16.25 -11.83
C ARG A 96 12.00 -16.81 -13.23
N GLU A 97 11.17 -16.41 -14.19
CA GLU A 97 11.30 -16.81 -15.61
C GLU A 97 12.69 -16.42 -16.16
N ARG A 98 13.12 -15.17 -15.93
CA ARG A 98 14.43 -14.68 -16.37
C ARG A 98 15.59 -15.35 -15.64
N ALA A 99 15.43 -15.72 -14.37
CA ALA A 99 16.45 -16.47 -13.63
C ALA A 99 16.60 -17.87 -14.20
N HIS A 100 15.48 -18.57 -14.44
CA HIS A 100 15.46 -19.89 -15.05
C HIS A 100 16.10 -19.90 -16.45
N ALA A 101 15.70 -18.96 -17.32
CA ALA A 101 16.28 -18.82 -18.66
C ALA A 101 17.79 -18.56 -18.66
N ALA A 102 18.31 -17.96 -17.58
CA ALA A 102 19.74 -17.70 -17.38
C ALA A 102 20.47 -18.82 -16.61
N GLY A 103 19.82 -19.95 -16.32
CA GLY A 103 20.41 -21.04 -15.54
C GLY A 103 20.72 -20.68 -14.08
N ARG A 104 20.03 -19.69 -13.52
CA ARG A 104 20.18 -19.23 -12.12
C ARG A 104 19.07 -19.77 -11.24
N ASN A 105 19.35 -19.87 -9.94
CA ASN A 105 18.34 -20.21 -8.94
C ASN A 105 17.19 -19.19 -8.95
N ALA A 106 15.99 -19.66 -8.63
CA ALA A 106 14.83 -18.80 -8.47
C ALA A 106 15.07 -17.78 -7.34
N PRO A 107 14.80 -16.48 -7.57
CA PRO A 107 14.97 -15.46 -6.55
C PRO A 107 13.94 -15.62 -5.42
N VAL A 108 14.36 -15.35 -4.19
CA VAL A 108 13.49 -15.28 -3.00
C VAL A 108 12.82 -13.92 -2.93
N ILE A 109 11.51 -13.91 -2.77
CA ILE A 109 10.69 -12.70 -2.83
C ILE A 109 9.98 -12.46 -1.49
N ALA A 110 10.14 -11.27 -0.93
CA ALA A 110 9.38 -10.81 0.23
C ALA A 110 8.46 -9.65 -0.13
N ASN A 111 7.19 -9.75 0.25
CA ASN A 111 6.22 -8.67 0.15
C ASN A 111 5.73 -8.27 1.55
N SER A 112 6.17 -7.10 2.01
CA SER A 112 5.75 -6.46 3.25
C SER A 112 4.80 -5.31 2.92
N PHE A 113 3.50 -5.59 3.07
CA PHE A 113 2.39 -4.64 3.04
C PHE A 113 2.02 -4.02 1.68
N TRP A 114 2.66 -4.42 0.58
CA TRP A 114 2.07 -4.10 -0.73
C TRP A 114 0.72 -4.83 -0.86
N TRP A 115 -0.17 -4.30 -1.68
CA TRP A 115 -1.54 -4.74 -1.81
C TRP A 115 -1.65 -6.02 -2.65
N PHE A 116 -2.79 -6.69 -2.53
CA PHE A 116 -3.04 -8.00 -3.14
C PHE A 116 -1.99 -9.05 -2.76
N ASN A 117 -1.56 -9.04 -1.50
CA ASN A 117 -0.46 -9.89 -1.02
C ASN A 117 -0.93 -11.27 -0.55
N MET A 118 -2.17 -11.39 -0.08
CA MET A 118 -2.69 -12.69 0.36
C MET A 118 -2.78 -13.63 -0.84
N TYR A 119 -2.22 -14.84 -0.68
CA TYR A 119 -2.20 -15.87 -1.72
C TYR A 119 -1.46 -15.43 -3.00
N SER A 120 -0.47 -14.54 -2.85
CA SER A 120 0.43 -14.17 -3.94
C SER A 120 1.51 -15.23 -4.17
N GLY A 121 2.27 -15.07 -5.25
CA GLY A 121 3.44 -15.89 -5.53
C GLY A 121 4.69 -15.53 -4.70
N ALA A 122 4.64 -14.56 -3.79
CA ALA A 122 5.79 -14.20 -2.96
C ALA A 122 6.10 -15.30 -1.92
N ASP A 123 7.39 -15.57 -1.69
CA ASP A 123 7.85 -16.60 -0.75
C ASP A 123 7.61 -16.21 0.71
N ILE A 124 7.77 -14.90 1.00
CA ILE A 124 7.48 -14.30 2.30
C ILE A 124 6.43 -13.19 2.13
N SER A 125 5.39 -13.23 2.93
CA SER A 125 4.31 -12.23 2.92
C SER A 125 4.03 -11.72 4.32
N VAL A 126 3.79 -10.42 4.45
CA VAL A 126 3.23 -9.78 5.65
C VAL A 126 2.23 -8.72 5.17
N THR A 127 0.98 -8.78 5.62
CA THR A 127 -0.10 -7.86 5.16
C THR A 127 -1.13 -7.62 6.27
N PRO A 128 -1.86 -6.48 6.30
CA PRO A 128 -2.91 -6.27 7.28
C PRO A 128 -4.02 -7.31 7.13
N ARG A 129 -4.39 -7.95 8.24
CA ARG A 129 -5.54 -8.86 8.28
C ARG A 129 -6.13 -8.87 9.68
N PRO A 130 -7.15 -8.03 9.96
CA PRO A 130 -7.83 -8.05 11.25
C PRO A 130 -8.42 -9.43 11.56
N GLN A 131 -8.48 -9.75 12.85
CA GLN A 131 -9.31 -10.85 13.34
C GLN A 131 -10.74 -10.36 13.51
N TYR A 132 -11.69 -11.13 12.96
CA TYR A 132 -13.11 -10.95 13.19
C TYR A 132 -13.54 -12.02 14.19
N ARG A 133 -13.85 -11.61 15.42
CA ARG A 133 -14.23 -12.51 16.50
C ARG A 133 -15.73 -12.77 16.48
N ALA A 134 -16.13 -13.91 17.06
CA ALA A 134 -17.54 -14.30 17.16
C ALA A 134 -18.40 -13.30 17.95
N ASP A 135 -17.78 -12.51 18.83
CA ASP A 135 -18.41 -11.43 19.59
C ASP A 135 -18.53 -10.11 18.80
N GLY A 136 -18.26 -10.13 17.49
CA GLY A 136 -18.33 -8.98 16.61
C GLY A 136 -17.14 -8.03 16.72
N ARG A 137 -16.19 -8.27 17.63
CA ARG A 137 -14.99 -7.41 17.73
C ARG A 137 -14.06 -7.61 16.55
N LYS A 138 -13.54 -6.49 16.07
CA LYS A 138 -12.41 -6.42 15.15
C LYS A 138 -11.15 -6.18 15.95
N VAL A 139 -10.19 -7.12 15.91
CA VAL A 139 -8.92 -7.01 16.64
C VAL A 139 -7.78 -6.75 15.66
N PRO A 140 -6.87 -5.79 15.97
CA PRO A 140 -5.68 -5.53 15.17
C PRO A 140 -4.84 -6.78 14.99
N ASP A 141 -4.50 -7.08 13.74
CA ASP A 141 -3.69 -8.24 13.41
C ASP A 141 -3.13 -8.14 11.98
N CYS A 142 -2.13 -8.97 11.69
CA CYS A 142 -1.55 -9.17 10.37
C CYS A 142 -1.62 -10.64 9.97
N TRP A 143 -1.58 -10.88 8.66
CA TRP A 143 -1.42 -12.20 8.08
C TRP A 143 -0.02 -12.33 7.50
N THR A 144 0.59 -13.51 7.69
CA THR A 144 1.91 -13.81 7.15
C THR A 144 1.95 -15.15 6.42
N GLN A 145 2.92 -15.25 5.52
CA GLN A 145 3.44 -16.50 4.97
C GLN A 145 4.96 -16.46 5.13
N PRO A 146 5.62 -17.44 5.77
CA PRO A 146 5.01 -18.56 6.49
C PRO A 146 4.16 -18.11 7.71
N PRO A 147 3.22 -18.92 8.21
CA PRO A 147 2.30 -18.49 9.28
C PRO A 147 2.98 -18.16 10.61
N GLN A 148 4.07 -18.85 10.95
CA GLN A 148 4.79 -18.66 12.22
C GLN A 148 5.44 -17.27 12.31
N LEU A 149 5.74 -16.65 11.15
CA LEU A 149 6.33 -15.32 11.09
C LEU A 149 5.44 -14.26 11.76
N ARG A 150 4.10 -14.44 11.75
CA ARG A 150 3.14 -13.55 12.42
C ARG A 150 3.46 -13.43 13.91
N ASP A 151 3.60 -14.57 14.58
CA ASP A 151 3.80 -14.60 16.03
C ASP A 151 5.19 -14.08 16.41
N GLU A 152 6.21 -14.44 15.62
CA GLU A 152 7.58 -13.95 15.79
C GLU A 152 7.66 -12.42 15.67
N LEU A 153 7.07 -11.84 14.62
CA LEU A 153 7.08 -10.40 14.39
C LEU A 153 6.32 -9.65 15.48
N GLN A 154 5.18 -10.17 15.94
CA GLN A 154 4.43 -9.53 17.01
C GLN A 154 5.07 -9.72 18.39
N GLN A 155 5.84 -10.78 18.60
CA GLN A 155 6.64 -10.95 19.81
C GLN A 155 7.80 -9.95 19.85
N GLU A 156 8.47 -9.71 18.71
CA GLU A 156 9.60 -8.78 18.63
C GLU A 156 9.16 -7.30 18.66
N HIS A 157 8.11 -6.94 17.92
CA HIS A 157 7.73 -5.55 17.66
C HIS A 157 6.40 -5.13 18.29
N GLY A 158 5.74 -6.02 19.03
CA GLY A 158 4.39 -5.82 19.54
C GLY A 158 3.29 -6.07 18.50
N GLN A 159 2.02 -5.99 18.93
CA GLN A 159 0.87 -6.18 18.03
C GLN A 159 0.87 -5.16 16.90
N PHE A 160 0.58 -5.61 15.66
CA PHE A 160 0.50 -4.70 14.52
C PHE A 160 -0.56 -3.61 14.77
N PRO A 161 -0.22 -2.32 14.73
CA PRO A 161 -1.14 -1.23 15.06
C PRO A 161 -2.11 -0.93 13.91
N LEU A 162 -2.98 -1.89 13.56
CA LEU A 162 -3.89 -1.82 12.40
C LEU A 162 -4.76 -0.55 12.37
N PHE A 163 -5.22 -0.06 13.52
CA PHE A 163 -6.07 1.13 13.58
C PHE A 163 -5.30 2.45 13.35
N HIS A 164 -3.96 2.39 13.30
CA HIS A 164 -3.08 3.50 12.92
C HIS A 164 -2.52 3.34 11.49
N PHE A 165 -2.92 2.28 10.77
CA PHE A 165 -2.44 2.02 9.42
C PHE A 165 -3.24 2.79 8.36
N TRP A 166 -4.54 2.99 8.58
CA TRP A 166 -5.42 3.75 7.70
C TRP A 166 -6.47 4.57 8.46
N GLY A 167 -7.07 5.53 7.77
CA GLY A 167 -8.23 6.28 8.23
C GLY A 167 -7.86 7.46 9.15
N PRO A 168 -8.83 8.04 9.88
CA PRO A 168 -8.64 9.31 10.60
C PRO A 168 -7.62 9.26 11.74
N MET A 169 -7.32 8.05 12.23
CA MET A 169 -6.39 7.76 13.32
C MET A 169 -5.00 7.34 12.84
N SER A 170 -4.75 7.34 11.53
CA SER A 170 -3.45 6.97 10.97
C SER A 170 -2.34 7.88 11.48
N ASP A 171 -1.18 7.30 11.77
CA ASP A 171 0.05 8.01 12.13
C ASP A 171 1.28 7.12 11.88
N ILE A 172 2.46 7.60 12.28
CA ILE A 172 3.74 6.94 11.98
C ILE A 172 3.87 5.52 12.54
N ARG A 173 3.07 5.13 13.56
CA ARG A 173 3.25 3.87 14.30
C ARG A 173 3.20 2.64 13.42
N SER A 174 2.26 2.57 12.47
CA SER A 174 2.19 1.41 11.57
C SER A 174 3.36 1.39 10.59
N THR A 175 3.83 2.55 10.14
CA THR A 175 5.02 2.65 9.29
C THR A 175 6.29 2.24 10.05
N ASP A 176 6.47 2.67 11.30
CA ASP A 176 7.56 2.19 12.16
C ASP A 176 7.50 0.66 12.35
N TRP A 177 6.31 0.12 12.64
CA TRP A 177 6.14 -1.33 12.80
C TRP A 177 6.49 -2.09 11.50
N ILE A 178 6.03 -1.61 10.34
CA ILE A 178 6.34 -2.22 9.04
C ILE A 178 7.84 -2.15 8.74
N ALA A 179 8.48 -1.03 9.04
CA ALA A 179 9.92 -0.85 8.89
C ALA A 179 10.69 -1.89 9.71
N CYS A 180 10.35 -2.03 10.99
CA CYS A 180 10.96 -3.01 11.89
C CYS A 180 10.70 -4.45 11.43
N ALA A 181 9.47 -4.78 11.04
CA ALA A 181 9.12 -6.09 10.52
C ALA A 181 9.89 -6.44 9.23
N ALA A 182 10.05 -5.47 8.32
CA ALA A 182 10.85 -5.66 7.11
C ALA A 182 12.32 -5.93 7.45
N MET A 183 12.90 -5.20 8.40
CA MET A 183 14.26 -5.47 8.88
C MET A 183 14.40 -6.87 9.49
N SER A 184 13.41 -7.37 10.23
CA SER A 184 13.41 -8.76 10.75
C SER A 184 13.29 -9.79 9.63
N VAL A 185 12.47 -9.54 8.61
CA VAL A 185 12.39 -10.38 7.41
C VAL A 185 13.74 -10.45 6.69
N GLU A 186 14.43 -9.32 6.51
CA GLU A 186 15.77 -9.31 5.92
C GLU A 186 16.80 -10.09 6.75
N LYS A 187 16.81 -9.91 8.09
CA LYS A 187 17.71 -10.67 8.98
C LYS A 187 17.52 -12.18 8.83
N LYS A 188 16.27 -12.62 8.69
CA LYS A 188 15.90 -14.04 8.72
C LYS A 188 15.99 -14.71 7.35
N PHE A 189 15.47 -14.06 6.30
CA PHE A 189 15.26 -14.69 5.00
C PHE A 189 16.16 -14.15 3.90
N GLN A 190 16.75 -12.96 4.08
CA GLN A 190 17.66 -12.36 3.12
C GLN A 190 17.14 -12.33 1.66
N PRO A 191 15.88 -11.89 1.41
CA PRO A 191 15.25 -11.98 0.09
C PRO A 191 16.06 -11.28 -1.02
N ASP A 192 15.97 -11.81 -2.25
CA ASP A 192 16.55 -11.19 -3.44
C ASP A 192 15.79 -9.92 -3.85
N LEU A 193 14.47 -9.91 -3.65
CA LEU A 193 13.61 -8.75 -3.80
C LEU A 193 12.73 -8.59 -2.55
N HIS A 194 12.82 -7.43 -1.89
CA HIS A 194 11.96 -7.07 -0.77
C HIS A 194 11.12 -5.85 -1.12
N LEU A 195 9.81 -6.03 -1.28
CA LEU A 195 8.83 -4.97 -1.47
C LEU A 195 8.33 -4.50 -0.10
N ILE A 196 8.48 -3.21 0.22
CA ILE A 196 8.14 -2.65 1.54
C ILE A 196 7.23 -1.43 1.34
N TYR A 197 6.04 -1.44 1.95
CA TYR A 197 5.04 -0.38 1.83
C TYR A 197 4.95 0.48 3.09
N LEU A 198 5.16 1.79 2.96
CA LEU A 198 5.12 2.76 4.05
C LEU A 198 3.97 3.77 3.82
N PRO A 199 2.77 3.53 4.38
CA PRO A 199 1.56 4.29 4.04
C PRO A 199 1.45 5.67 4.70
N HIS A 200 2.25 5.96 5.72
CA HIS A 200 2.05 7.07 6.65
C HIS A 200 1.62 8.39 5.99
N LEU A 201 2.41 8.87 5.03
CA LEU A 201 2.18 10.17 4.41
C LEU A 201 0.86 10.24 3.64
N ASP A 202 0.35 9.14 3.09
CA ASP A 202 -0.87 9.11 2.28
C ASP A 202 -2.05 9.69 3.07
N TYR A 203 -2.30 9.17 4.26
CA TYR A 203 -3.43 9.59 5.08
C TYR A 203 -3.22 10.95 5.74
N CYS A 204 -2.00 11.29 6.16
CA CYS A 204 -1.75 12.61 6.75
C CYS A 204 -1.97 13.72 5.72
N LEU A 205 -1.53 13.51 4.46
CA LEU A 205 -1.78 14.42 3.35
C LEU A 205 -3.28 14.52 3.01
N GLN A 206 -4.03 13.41 3.05
CA GLN A 206 -5.49 13.43 2.84
C GLN A 206 -6.26 14.12 3.98
N LYS A 207 -5.82 13.94 5.23
CA LYS A 207 -6.49 14.45 6.43
C LYS A 207 -6.34 15.96 6.59
N PHE A 208 -5.15 16.49 6.33
CA PHE A 208 -4.83 17.90 6.55
C PHE A 208 -4.76 18.71 5.26
N GLY A 209 -4.48 18.05 4.12
CA GLY A 209 -4.14 18.70 2.86
C GLY A 209 -2.61 18.88 2.72
N PRO A 210 -2.07 18.82 1.49
CA PRO A 210 -0.61 18.84 1.24
C PRO A 210 0.07 20.17 1.61
N GLU A 211 -0.70 21.24 1.73
CA GLU A 211 -0.20 22.58 2.04
C GLU A 211 -0.17 22.87 3.55
N ASP A 212 -0.88 22.09 4.36
CA ASP A 212 -1.02 22.33 5.80
C ASP A 212 0.34 22.30 6.53
N PRO A 213 0.63 23.24 7.45
CA PRO A 213 1.89 23.25 8.20
C PRO A 213 2.16 21.98 9.02
N ARG A 214 1.12 21.25 9.44
CA ARG A 214 1.25 19.98 10.19
C ARG A 214 2.00 18.92 9.39
N ILE A 215 1.89 18.94 8.06
CA ILE A 215 2.60 18.02 7.15
C ILE A 215 4.12 18.11 7.32
N ASP A 216 4.67 19.23 7.78
CA ASP A 216 6.11 19.34 8.01
C ASP A 216 6.61 18.33 9.03
N GLN A 217 5.83 18.04 10.07
CA GLN A 217 6.20 17.04 11.07
C GLN A 217 6.08 15.63 10.50
N GLU A 218 5.00 15.35 9.77
CA GLU A 218 4.75 14.07 9.12
C GLU A 218 5.88 13.68 8.15
N ILE A 219 6.41 14.67 7.42
CA ILE A 219 7.56 14.50 6.52
C ILE A 219 8.85 14.18 7.29
N ARG A 220 9.10 14.84 8.43
CA ARG A 220 10.28 14.55 9.25
C ARG A 220 10.22 13.13 9.83
N GLU A 221 9.02 12.68 10.20
CA GLU A 221 8.80 11.35 10.75
C GLU A 221 9.07 10.24 9.72
N ILE A 222 8.53 10.36 8.51
CA ILE A 222 8.84 9.39 7.46
C ILE A 222 10.31 9.46 7.02
N ASP A 223 10.94 10.64 7.02
CA ASP A 223 12.36 10.81 6.70
C ASP A 223 13.27 10.09 7.72
N ARG A 224 12.90 10.13 9.01
CA ARG A 224 13.56 9.34 10.07
C ARG A 224 13.43 7.84 9.81
N VAL A 225 12.23 7.35 9.51
CA VAL A 225 12.00 5.92 9.23
C VAL A 225 12.80 5.48 8.01
N PHE A 226 12.72 6.25 6.92
CA PHE A 226 13.48 6.03 5.71
C PHE A 226 14.98 5.90 5.99
N GLU A 227 15.55 6.82 6.76
CA GLU A 227 16.98 6.80 7.09
C GLU A 227 17.40 5.54 7.84
N GLY A 228 16.57 5.08 8.79
CA GLY A 228 16.78 3.84 9.54
C GLY A 228 16.79 2.61 8.63
N ILE A 229 15.75 2.46 7.80
CA ILE A 229 15.64 1.35 6.84
C ILE A 229 16.80 1.38 5.85
N ARG A 230 17.05 2.54 5.23
CA ARG A 230 18.10 2.72 4.23
C ARG A 230 19.47 2.29 4.74
N LYS A 231 19.88 2.81 5.90
CA LYS A 231 21.17 2.43 6.53
C LYS A 231 21.25 0.94 6.78
N PHE A 232 20.18 0.35 7.32
CA PHE A 232 20.13 -1.07 7.63
C PHE A 232 20.33 -1.97 6.40
N TYR A 233 19.68 -1.65 5.28
CA TYR A 233 19.79 -2.41 4.03
C TYR A 233 21.11 -2.15 3.30
N GLU A 234 21.56 -0.90 3.20
CA GLU A 234 22.83 -0.56 2.55
C GLU A 234 24.03 -1.19 3.27
N GLN A 235 24.03 -1.24 4.62
CA GLN A 235 25.06 -1.94 5.40
C GLN A 235 25.12 -3.44 5.12
N ARG A 236 24.07 -4.03 4.55
CA ARG A 236 23.98 -5.45 4.15
C ARG A 236 24.22 -5.65 2.66
N GLY A 237 24.68 -4.61 1.96
CA GLY A 237 24.91 -4.65 0.51
C GLY A 237 23.63 -4.81 -0.30
N VAL A 238 22.46 -4.47 0.27
CA VAL A 238 21.17 -4.50 -0.44
C VAL A 238 20.94 -3.13 -1.09
N GLN A 239 20.63 -3.14 -2.38
CA GLN A 239 20.32 -1.92 -3.10
C GLN A 239 18.94 -1.40 -2.70
N VAL A 240 18.87 -0.16 -2.24
CA VAL A 240 17.61 0.50 -1.90
C VAL A 240 17.07 1.26 -3.11
N VAL A 241 15.80 1.03 -3.44
CA VAL A 241 15.04 1.78 -4.45
C VAL A 241 13.86 2.44 -3.75
N VAL A 242 13.64 3.73 -3.99
CA VAL A 242 12.49 4.47 -3.43
C VAL A 242 11.56 4.86 -4.56
N LEU A 243 10.27 4.63 -4.37
CA LEU A 243 9.22 5.05 -5.29
C LEU A 243 7.97 5.51 -4.53
N SER A 244 7.04 6.12 -5.26
CA SER A 244 5.71 6.49 -4.77
C SER A 244 4.69 6.25 -5.88
N GLU A 245 3.50 5.84 -5.47
CA GLU A 245 2.37 5.48 -6.36
C GLU A 245 1.74 6.69 -7.04
N TYR A 246 1.46 7.73 -6.25
CA TYR A 246 0.80 8.96 -6.66
C TYR A 246 1.11 10.06 -5.64
N GLY A 247 0.73 11.29 -5.97
CA GLY A 247 0.76 12.43 -5.06
C GLY A 247 -0.64 12.85 -4.64
N ILE A 248 -0.73 13.61 -3.55
CA ILE A 248 -1.97 14.27 -3.10
C ILE A 248 -1.92 15.75 -3.49
N ALA A 249 -3.02 16.25 -4.03
CA ALA A 249 -3.19 17.65 -4.44
C ALA A 249 -4.23 18.36 -3.55
N PRO A 250 -4.15 19.69 -3.38
CA PRO A 250 -5.19 20.44 -2.68
C PRO A 250 -6.53 20.33 -3.42
N VAL A 251 -7.61 20.29 -2.65
CA VAL A 251 -9.00 20.31 -3.12
C VAL A 251 -9.80 21.31 -2.29
N ASP A 252 -10.75 22.00 -2.90
CA ASP A 252 -11.55 23.09 -2.31
C ASP A 252 -13.07 22.85 -2.41
N HIS A 253 -13.49 21.79 -3.12
CA HIS A 253 -14.88 21.48 -3.37
C HIS A 253 -15.19 19.99 -3.10
N ALA A 254 -16.37 19.74 -2.53
CA ALA A 254 -16.93 18.41 -2.40
C ALA A 254 -18.10 18.24 -3.38
N LEU A 255 -18.07 17.15 -4.14
CA LEU A 255 -19.18 16.75 -5.00
C LEU A 255 -19.93 15.58 -4.34
N THR A 256 -21.26 15.62 -4.40
CA THR A 256 -22.12 14.57 -3.84
C THR A 256 -22.90 13.85 -4.94
N PRO A 257 -22.22 13.05 -5.80
CA PRO A 257 -22.85 12.44 -6.98
C PRO A 257 -24.04 11.55 -6.59
N ASN A 258 -23.97 10.85 -5.47
CA ASN A 258 -25.06 9.99 -5.00
C ASN A 258 -26.36 10.76 -4.74
N ARG A 259 -26.28 12.03 -4.30
CA ARG A 259 -27.46 12.87 -4.10
C ARG A 259 -28.07 13.27 -5.43
N THR A 260 -27.26 13.76 -6.36
CA THR A 260 -27.71 14.14 -7.71
C THR A 260 -28.31 12.95 -8.47
N LEU A 261 -27.68 11.78 -8.40
CA LEU A 261 -28.19 10.57 -9.04
C LEU A 261 -29.47 10.05 -8.38
N ARG A 262 -29.61 10.20 -7.06
CA ARG A 262 -30.86 9.90 -6.35
C ARG A 262 -31.98 10.84 -6.74
N ASP A 263 -31.73 12.15 -6.75
CA ASP A 263 -32.73 13.16 -7.13
C ASP A 263 -33.21 12.96 -8.58
N ALA A 264 -32.34 12.43 -9.44
CA ALA A 264 -32.66 12.05 -10.82
C ALA A 264 -33.27 10.64 -10.97
N GLY A 265 -33.47 9.89 -9.88
CA GLY A 265 -34.10 8.57 -9.88
C GLY A 265 -33.23 7.41 -10.37
N PHE A 266 -31.90 7.55 -10.36
CA PHE A 266 -30.96 6.49 -10.75
C PHE A 266 -30.42 5.66 -9.58
N VAL A 267 -30.49 6.18 -8.36
CA VAL A 267 -30.09 5.47 -7.13
C VAL A 267 -31.32 5.00 -6.38
N SER A 268 -31.36 3.69 -6.14
CA SER A 268 -32.37 3.02 -5.33
C SER A 268 -31.91 2.92 -3.88
N ILE A 269 -32.84 3.09 -2.95
CA ILE A 269 -32.58 2.96 -1.51
C ILE A 269 -33.60 2.01 -0.88
N ARG A 270 -33.17 1.32 0.18
CA ARG A 270 -34.02 0.54 1.07
C ARG A 270 -34.11 1.23 2.41
N ASN A 271 -35.33 1.40 2.91
CA ASN A 271 -35.56 1.87 4.27
C ASN A 271 -35.51 0.69 5.23
N GLU A 272 -34.59 0.72 6.19
CA GLU A 272 -34.43 -0.29 7.23
C GLU A 272 -34.44 0.40 8.60
N GLY A 273 -35.57 0.27 9.30
CA GLY A 273 -35.82 1.04 10.52
C GLY A 273 -35.80 2.55 10.23
N GLU A 274 -35.01 3.29 10.98
CA GLU A 274 -34.86 4.75 10.83
C GLU A 274 -33.72 5.16 9.89
N ARG A 275 -33.19 4.23 9.08
CA ARG A 275 -32.03 4.47 8.22
C ARG A 275 -32.31 4.12 6.76
N GLU A 276 -31.66 4.86 5.88
CA GLU A 276 -31.63 4.59 4.45
C GLU A 276 -30.34 3.83 4.09
N TYR A 277 -30.48 2.73 3.36
CA TYR A 277 -29.36 1.96 2.84
C TYR A 277 -29.39 1.98 1.31
N LEU A 278 -28.21 2.08 0.70
CA LEU A 278 -28.06 1.97 -0.74
C LEU A 278 -28.44 0.56 -1.20
N ASP A 279 -29.39 0.47 -2.14
CA ASP A 279 -29.66 -0.77 -2.87
C ASP A 279 -28.91 -0.71 -4.21
N ALA A 280 -27.65 -1.15 -4.18
CA ALA A 280 -26.75 -1.03 -5.32
C ALA A 280 -27.23 -1.86 -6.53
N GLY A 281 -27.82 -3.04 -6.30
CA GLY A 281 -28.30 -3.91 -7.38
C GLY A 281 -29.62 -3.45 -7.99
N ALA A 282 -30.48 -2.77 -7.22
CA ALA A 282 -31.69 -2.13 -7.74
C ALA A 282 -31.43 -0.74 -8.36
N SER A 283 -30.23 -0.20 -8.24
CA SER A 283 -29.85 1.10 -8.81
C SER A 283 -29.53 0.97 -10.31
N ARG A 284 -29.89 1.99 -11.09
CA ARG A 284 -29.61 2.04 -12.54
C ARG A 284 -28.30 2.74 -12.90
N ALA A 285 -27.73 3.48 -11.94
CA ALA A 285 -26.47 4.20 -12.07
C ALA A 285 -25.26 3.25 -12.26
#